data_AF-A0A4U6MAI3-F1
#
_entry.id   AF-A0A4U6MAI3-F1
#
_cell.length_a   1.000
_cell.length_b   1.000
_cell.length_c   1.000
_cell.angle_alpha   90.00
_cell.angle_beta   90.00
_cell.angle_gamma   90.00
#
_symmetry.space_group_name_H-M   'P 1'
#
loop_
_entity.id
_entity.type
_entity.pdbx_description
1 polymer ?
#
loop_
_entity_poly.entity_id
_entity_poly.type
_entity_poly.pdbx_seq_one_letter_code
_entity_poly.pdbx_strand_id
1 'polypeptide(L)'
;IECAVLGNDHPQASTCGEIVLNSDFYAYDTKYIDDNGAKVVVPAAIAPEINDKIREIAIQAYQTLGCAGMARVDVFLTAENDVVINEINTLPGFTN
;
A
#
# COMPACT_ATOMS: atom_id res chain seq x y z
N ILE A 1 1.63 -4.02 3.23
CA ILE A 1 2.47 -3.11 2.42
C ILE A 1 1.54 -2.19 1.64
N GLU A 2 1.86 -0.91 1.53
CA GLU A 2 1.06 0.07 0.80
C GLU A 2 1.89 0.69 -0.34
N CYS A 3 1.26 0.92 -1.49
CA CYS A 3 1.87 1.59 -2.64
C CYS A 3 0.93 2.67 -3.17
N ALA A 4 1.40 3.91 -3.30
CA ALA A 4 0.63 4.99 -3.90
C ALA A 4 0.79 4.97 -5.42
N VAL A 5 -0.33 5.10 -6.14
CA VAL A 5 -0.36 5.23 -7.60
C VAL A 5 -0.97 6.59 -7.95
N LEU A 6 -0.31 7.33 -8.82
CA LEU A 6 -0.75 8.65 -9.29
C LEU A 6 -0.73 8.70 -10.82
N GLY A 7 -1.80 9.22 -11.41
CA GLY A 7 -1.90 9.48 -12.84
C GLY A 7 -3.24 9.06 -13.44
N ASN A 8 -3.34 9.22 -14.76
CA ASN A 8 -4.47 8.76 -15.57
C ASN A 8 -3.96 7.72 -16.58
N ASP A 9 -3.69 8.14 -17.82
CA ASP A 9 -3.23 7.24 -18.90
C ASP A 9 -1.82 6.65 -18.68
N HIS A 10 -0.99 7.35 -17.91
CA HIS A 10 0.39 6.96 -17.59
C HIS A 10 0.60 6.96 -16.07
N PRO A 11 -0.01 6.01 -15.33
CA PRO A 11 0.10 5.98 -13.88
C PRO A 11 1.52 5.62 -13.44
N GLN A 12 1.98 6.23 -12.35
CA GLN A 12 3.26 5.98 -11.72
C GLN A 12 3.06 5.49 -10.29
N ALA A 13 3.85 4.48 -9.90
CA ALA A 13 3.87 3.95 -8.53
C ALA A 13 5.03 4.55 -7.71
N SER A 14 4.73 4.97 -6.49
CA SER A 14 5.70 5.40 -5.48
C SER A 14 6.59 4.23 -5.03
N THR A 15 7.58 4.51 -4.15
CA THR A 15 8.17 3.44 -3.32
C THR A 15 7.10 2.85 -2.39
N CYS A 16 7.27 1.59 -2.01
CA CYS A 16 6.38 0.95 -1.05
C CYS A 16 6.61 1.47 0.38
N GLY A 17 5.54 1.57 1.15
CA GLY A 17 5.54 1.78 2.59
C GLY A 17 5.03 0.52 3.32
N GLU A 18 5.43 0.36 4.57
CA GLU A 18 4.99 -0.74 5.43
C GLU A 18 4.21 -0.19 6.62
N ILE A 19 3.03 -0.77 6.85
CA ILE A 19 2.29 -0.57 8.10
C ILE A 19 2.74 -1.68 9.04
N VAL A 20 3.50 -1.32 10.06
CA VAL A 20 3.89 -2.22 11.14
C VAL A 20 2.89 -2.10 12.27
N LEU A 21 2.27 -3.22 12.63
CA LEU A 21 1.27 -3.30 13.67
C LEU A 21 1.92 -3.84 14.95
N ASN A 22 1.57 -3.22 16.08
CA ASN A 22 1.96 -3.74 17.39
C ASN A 22 0.89 -4.68 17.99
N SER A 23 -0.22 -4.89 17.26
CA SER A 23 -1.33 -5.79 17.61
C SER A 23 -1.49 -6.89 16.56
N ASP A 24 -2.21 -7.97 16.92
CA ASP A 24 -2.44 -9.12 16.03
C ASP A 24 -3.22 -8.77 14.74
N PHE A 25 -3.93 -7.63 14.69
CA PHE A 25 -4.77 -7.24 13.54
C PHE A 25 -4.89 -5.71 13.38
N TYR A 26 -5.03 -5.27 12.11
CA TYR A 26 -5.24 -3.86 11.77
C TYR A 26 -6.71 -3.45 11.93
N ALA A 27 -7.14 -3.25 13.17
CA ALA A 27 -8.49 -2.81 13.49
C ALA A 27 -8.64 -1.27 13.44
N TYR A 28 -9.89 -0.80 13.44
CA TYR A 28 -10.25 0.63 13.44
C TYR A 28 -9.52 1.43 14.54
N ASP A 29 -9.45 0.88 15.75
CA ASP A 29 -8.79 1.54 16.89
C ASP A 29 -7.29 1.76 16.64
N THR A 30 -6.63 0.79 15.99
CA THR A 30 -5.21 0.85 15.60
C THR A 30 -4.96 1.81 14.44
N LYS A 31 -5.95 2.07 13.57
CA LYS A 31 -5.85 3.03 12.46
C LYS A 31 -6.03 4.49 12.89
N TYR A 32 -6.80 4.76 13.95
CA TYR A 32 -7.30 6.13 14.21
C TYR A 32 -7.27 6.60 15.66
N ILE A 33 -7.01 5.73 16.64
CA ILE A 33 -7.13 6.07 18.08
C ILE A 33 -5.78 6.02 18.81
N ASP A 34 -4.86 5.15 18.40
CA ASP A 34 -3.55 5.00 19.03
C ASP A 34 -2.42 5.46 18.10
N ASP A 35 -1.78 6.59 18.44
CA ASP A 35 -0.58 7.10 17.75
C ASP A 35 0.61 6.11 17.80
N ASN A 36 0.56 5.09 18.67
CA ASN A 36 1.52 3.97 18.73
C ASN A 36 0.97 2.66 18.13
N GLY A 37 -0.26 2.63 17.64
CA GLY A 37 -0.95 1.41 17.21
C GLY A 37 -0.42 0.87 15.87
N ALA A 38 -0.13 1.77 14.94
CA ALA A 38 0.43 1.43 13.65
C ALA A 38 1.54 2.42 13.27
N LYS A 39 2.74 1.89 13.06
CA LYS A 39 3.85 2.70 12.56
C LYS A 39 3.95 2.54 11.05
N VAL A 40 3.85 3.64 10.33
CA VAL A 40 4.13 3.66 8.89
C VAL A 40 5.63 3.85 8.70
N VAL A 41 6.28 2.93 7.99
CA VAL A 41 7.70 2.99 7.63
C VAL A 41 7.80 3.18 6.13
N VAL A 42 8.47 4.26 5.72
CA VAL A 42 8.73 4.57 4.31
C VAL A 42 10.22 4.88 4.13
N PRO A 43 10.95 4.15 3.26
CA PRO A 43 10.50 3.00 2.47
C PRO A 43 10.30 1.73 3.32
N ALA A 44 9.47 0.81 2.85
CA ALA A 44 9.29 -0.52 3.45
C ALA A 44 10.63 -1.28 3.53
N ALA A 45 10.82 -2.07 4.59
CA ALA A 45 12.05 -2.84 4.82
C ALA A 45 12.06 -4.16 4.04
N ILE A 46 11.94 -4.06 2.71
CA ILE A 46 11.87 -5.20 1.77
C ILE A 46 12.98 -5.11 0.72
N ALA A 47 13.27 -6.25 0.09
CA ALA A 47 14.27 -6.28 -0.98
C ALA A 47 13.81 -5.44 -2.19
N PRO A 48 14.73 -4.75 -2.91
CA PRO A 48 14.39 -3.87 -4.02
C PRO A 48 13.53 -4.53 -5.11
N GLU A 49 13.81 -5.80 -5.42
CA GLU A 49 13.05 -6.60 -6.39
C GLU A 49 11.61 -6.86 -5.96
N ILE A 50 11.35 -6.98 -4.65
CA ILE A 50 9.99 -7.13 -4.11
C ILE A 50 9.26 -5.80 -4.14
N ASN A 51 9.94 -4.70 -3.82
CA ASN A 51 9.39 -3.36 -3.98
C ASN A 51 8.95 -3.12 -5.43
N ASP A 52 9.79 -3.45 -6.41
CA ASP A 52 9.46 -3.26 -7.82
C ASP A 52 8.31 -4.19 -8.28
N LYS A 53 8.30 -5.45 -7.82
CA LYS A 53 7.17 -6.38 -8.06
C LYS A 53 5.84 -5.81 -7.55
N ILE A 54 5.81 -5.26 -6.33
CA ILE A 54 4.59 -4.68 -5.75
C ILE A 54 4.16 -3.44 -6.54
N ARG A 55 5.10 -2.59 -6.96
CA ARG A 55 4.83 -1.39 -7.78
C ARG A 55 4.21 -1.74 -9.13
N GLU A 56 4.71 -2.77 -9.79
CA GLU A 56 4.14 -3.27 -11.05
C GLU A 56 2.71 -3.79 -10.85
N ILE A 57 2.48 -4.59 -9.81
CA ILE A 57 1.14 -5.12 -9.47
C ILE A 57 0.18 -3.99 -9.13
N ALA A 58 0.63 -2.96 -8.39
CA ALA A 58 -0.19 -1.80 -8.06
C ALA A 58 -0.64 -1.03 -9.30
N ILE A 59 0.26 -0.81 -10.27
CA ILE A 59 -0.08 -0.18 -11.57
C ILE A 59 -1.07 -1.06 -12.34
N GLN A 60 -0.82 -2.37 -12.43
CA GLN A 60 -1.72 -3.30 -13.12
C GLN A 60 -3.12 -3.30 -12.52
N ALA A 61 -3.24 -3.32 -11.19
CA ALA A 61 -4.51 -3.30 -10.50
C ALA A 61 -5.25 -1.97 -10.71
N TYR A 62 -4.54 -0.85 -10.62
CA TYR A 62 -5.05 0.50 -10.88
C TYR A 62 -5.63 0.61 -12.30
N GLN A 63 -4.90 0.12 -13.30
CA GLN A 63 -5.33 0.11 -14.70
C GLN A 63 -6.50 -0.85 -14.93
N THR A 64 -6.47 -2.04 -14.33
CA THR A 64 -7.52 -3.06 -14.46
C THR A 64 -8.87 -2.56 -13.95
N LEU A 65 -8.87 -1.79 -12.86
CA LEU A 65 -10.09 -1.18 -12.31
C LEU A 65 -10.46 0.16 -12.96
N GLY A 66 -9.67 0.66 -13.91
CA GLY A 66 -9.94 1.93 -14.58
C GLY A 66 -9.88 3.14 -13.66
N CYS A 67 -9.01 3.11 -12.64
CA CYS A 67 -8.82 4.23 -11.74
C CYS A 67 -8.26 5.46 -12.48
N ALA A 68 -8.55 6.65 -11.94
CA ALA A 68 -8.02 7.92 -12.43
C ALA A 68 -7.69 8.85 -11.25
N GLY A 69 -6.75 9.77 -11.46
CA GLY A 69 -6.23 10.65 -10.42
C GLY A 69 -5.22 9.94 -9.52
N MET A 70 -5.69 9.31 -8.45
CA MET A 70 -4.84 8.64 -7.46
C MET A 70 -5.52 7.44 -6.82
N ALA A 71 -4.72 6.51 -6.30
CA ALA A 71 -5.17 5.49 -5.37
C ALA A 71 -4.02 5.04 -4.47
N ARG A 72 -4.37 4.48 -3.31
CA ARG A 72 -3.43 3.67 -2.53
C ARG A 72 -3.83 2.21 -2.69
N VAL A 73 -2.87 1.39 -3.12
CA VAL A 73 -3.04 -0.05 -3.29
C VAL A 73 -2.38 -0.73 -2.10
N ASP A 74 -3.18 -1.41 -1.30
CA ASP A 74 -2.75 -2.08 -0.08
C ASP A 74 -2.66 -3.59 -0.38
N VAL A 75 -1.53 -4.20 -0.07
CA VAL A 75 -1.23 -5.61 -0.36
C VAL A 75 -0.72 -6.34 0.88
N PHE A 76 -0.99 -7.64 0.91
CA PHE A 76 -0.29 -8.57 1.77
C PHE A 76 0.92 -9.15 1.02
N LEU A 77 2.08 -9.15 1.67
CA LEU A 77 3.27 -9.85 1.21
C LEU A 77 3.43 -11.11 2.08
N THR A 78 3.42 -12.30 1.47
CA THR A 78 3.57 -13.56 2.19
C THR A 78 5.04 -13.86 2.49
N ALA A 79 5.31 -14.87 3.32
CA ALA A 79 6.67 -15.33 3.62
C ALA A 79 7.41 -15.85 2.38
N GLU A 80 6.66 -16.35 1.39
CA GLU A 80 7.16 -16.83 0.10
C GLU A 80 7.35 -15.71 -0.94
N ASN A 81 7.14 -14.45 -0.53
CA ASN A 81 7.14 -13.25 -1.38
C ASN A 81 6.04 -13.22 -2.44
N ASP A 82 4.90 -13.87 -2.18
CA ASP A 82 3.69 -13.69 -2.97
C ASP A 82 2.97 -12.41 -2.56
N VAL A 83 2.42 -11.72 -3.56
CA VAL A 83 1.74 -10.45 -3.38
C VAL A 83 0.25 -10.67 -3.61
N VAL A 84 -0.55 -10.44 -2.58
CA VAL A 84 -2.01 -10.56 -2.63
C VAL A 84 -2.60 -9.16 -2.43
N ILE A 85 -3.38 -8.70 -3.40
CA ILE A 85 -4.08 -7.41 -3.29
C ILE A 85 -5.15 -7.53 -2.20
N ASN A 86 -5.09 -6.64 -1.21
CA ASN A 86 -6.09 -6.54 -0.16
C ASN A 86 -7.19 -5.57 -0.56
N GLU A 87 -6.84 -4.31 -0.79
CA GLU A 87 -7.78 -3.25 -1.14
C GLU A 87 -7.16 -2.16 -2.03
N ILE A 88 -8.02 -1.41 -2.72
CA ILE A 88 -7.64 -0.27 -3.56
C ILE A 88 -8.49 0.92 -3.13
N ASN A 89 -7.83 1.91 -2.55
CA ASN A 89 -8.46 3.10 -1.98
C ASN A 89 -8.30 4.28 -2.94
N THR A 90 -9.38 4.68 -3.64
CA THR A 90 -9.36 5.79 -4.62
C THR A 90 -9.31 7.18 -3.97
N LEU A 91 -9.68 7.27 -2.69
CA LEU A 91 -9.56 8.48 -1.86
C LEU A 91 -8.86 8.11 -0.54
N PRO A 92 -7.53 7.92 -0.55
CA PRO A 92 -6.79 7.58 0.65
C PRO A 92 -6.79 8.74 1.65
N GLY A 93 -6.49 8.45 2.91
CA GLY A 93 -6.44 9.45 3.99
C GLY A 93 -5.29 10.45 3.81
N PHE A 94 -5.56 11.72 4.14
CA PHE A 94 -4.58 12.82 4.20
C PHE A 94 -4.55 13.40 5.62
N THR A 95 -4.49 12.53 6.63
CA THR A 95 -4.41 12.94 8.03
C THR A 95 -2.98 13.38 8.37
N ASN A 96 -2.84 14.26 9.37
CA ASN A 96 -1.53 14.70 9.88
C ASN A 96 -0.93 13.65 10.82
#